data_AF-A0A2A2QKV9-F1
#
_entry.id   AF-A0A2A2QKV9-F1
#
_cell.length_a   1.000
_cell.length_b   1.000
_cell.length_c   1.000
_cell.angle_alpha   90.00
_cell.angle_beta   90.00
_cell.angle_gamma   90.00
#
_symmetry.space_group_name_H-M   'P 1'
#
loop_
_entity.id
_entity.type
_entity.pdbx_description
1 polymer ?
#
loop_
_entity_poly.entity_id
_entity_poly.type
_entity_poly.pdbx_seq_one_letter_code
_entity_poly.pdbx_strand_id
1 'polypeptide(L)'
;MFRLLLFFSLLPLALALIARWWFGTRVLTSYGKRMCRCDLKLWTPAPGDETPVHRADETAAEFGDQLRRKAFHEWRERDPKSANSREHSRRFGIAVPPFGGVVAVLAVIAGKIPVLGAFAIFIAAVALSAVLGILALPPELSAIARTSKRIRDQRDFPSSEDSEAVLRCASAHAWEQALPPVLRMLKKR
;
A
#
# COMPACT_ATOMS: atom_id res chain seq x y z
N MET A 1 1.55 -28.31 17.60
CA MET A 1 2.19 -26.98 17.45
C MET A 1 1.89 -26.30 16.11
N PHE A 2 1.98 -26.99 14.96
CA PHE A 2 1.67 -26.39 13.65
C PHE A 2 0.24 -25.83 13.50
N ARG A 3 -0.77 -26.44 14.14
CA ARG A 3 -2.15 -25.92 14.17
C ARG A 3 -2.26 -24.54 14.86
N LEU A 4 -1.54 -24.34 15.97
CA LEU A 4 -1.52 -23.04 16.67
C LEU A 4 -0.82 -21.98 15.80
N LEU A 5 0.33 -22.31 15.19
CA LEU A 5 1.00 -21.44 14.23
C LEU A 5 0.11 -21.04 13.05
N LEU A 6 -0.67 -21.98 12.51
CA LEU A 6 -1.64 -21.71 11.46
C LEU A 6 -2.75 -20.78 11.93
N PHE A 7 -3.37 -21.03 13.08
CA PHE A 7 -4.42 -20.15 13.62
C PHE A 7 -3.89 -18.73 13.92
N PHE A 8 -2.73 -18.63 14.56
CA PHE A 8 -2.11 -17.34 14.88
C PHE A 8 -1.61 -16.57 13.65
N SER A 9 -1.35 -17.23 12.52
CA SER A 9 -0.97 -16.56 11.26
C SER A 9 -2.17 -16.26 10.37
N LEU A 10 -3.20 -17.10 10.37
CA LEU A 10 -4.44 -16.90 9.60
C LEU A 10 -5.23 -15.69 10.09
N LEU A 11 -5.33 -15.50 11.41
CA LEU A 11 -6.11 -14.40 11.99
C LEU A 11 -5.58 -13.00 11.60
N PRO A 12 -4.28 -12.66 11.77
CA PRO A 12 -3.75 -11.37 11.32
C PRO A 12 -3.80 -11.22 9.80
N LEU A 13 -3.68 -12.32 9.04
CA LEU A 13 -3.75 -12.29 7.59
C LEU A 13 -5.19 -12.02 7.10
N ALA A 14 -6.20 -12.61 7.75
CA ALA A 14 -7.60 -12.31 7.49
C ALA A 14 -7.93 -10.85 7.84
N LEU A 15 -7.50 -10.36 9.01
CA LEU A 15 -7.67 -8.96 9.41
C LEU A 15 -6.99 -8.00 8.41
N ALA A 16 -5.78 -8.32 7.96
CA ALA A 16 -5.05 -7.55 6.97
C ALA A 16 -5.80 -7.47 5.62
N LEU A 17 -6.36 -8.59 5.16
CA LEU A 17 -7.17 -8.63 3.94
C LEU A 17 -8.47 -7.83 4.08
N ILE A 18 -9.16 -7.94 5.22
CA ILE A 18 -10.38 -7.18 5.51
C ILE A 18 -10.06 -5.68 5.55
N ALA A 19 -9.00 -5.27 6.25
CA ALA A 19 -8.57 -3.87 6.32
C ALA A 19 -8.24 -3.31 4.93
N ARG A 20 -7.51 -4.07 4.10
CA ARG A 20 -7.25 -3.66 2.71
C ARG A 20 -8.51 -3.56 1.88
N TRP A 21 -9.42 -4.50 2.04
CA TRP A 21 -10.66 -4.47 1.29
C TRP A 21 -11.46 -3.21 1.64
N TRP A 22 -11.59 -2.92 2.93
CA TRP A 22 -12.35 -1.80 3.47
C TRP A 22 -11.74 -0.43 3.14
N PHE A 23 -10.43 -0.26 3.37
CA PHE A 23 -9.76 1.04 3.24
C PHE A 23 -9.08 1.27 1.89
N GLY A 24 -8.70 0.21 1.17
CA GLY A 24 -8.08 0.31 -0.14
C GLY A 24 -9.11 0.11 -1.25
N THR A 25 -9.49 -1.14 -1.48
CA THR A 25 -10.18 -1.50 -2.73
C THR A 25 -11.59 -0.94 -2.81
N ARG A 26 -12.34 -0.94 -1.70
CA ARG A 26 -13.70 -0.39 -1.65
C ARG A 26 -13.71 1.12 -1.93
N VAL A 27 -12.70 1.83 -1.42
CA VAL A 27 -12.57 3.28 -1.62
C VAL A 27 -12.22 3.58 -3.09
N LEU A 28 -11.26 2.87 -3.67
CA LEU A 28 -10.91 3.03 -5.08
C LEU A 28 -12.07 2.68 -6.03
N THR A 29 -12.88 1.66 -5.71
CA THR A 29 -14.06 1.35 -6.54
C THR A 29 -15.18 2.38 -6.40
N SER A 30 -15.32 3.00 -5.23
CA SER A 30 -16.41 3.95 -4.94
C SER A 30 -16.09 5.37 -5.42
N TYR A 31 -14.85 5.82 -5.22
CA TYR A 31 -14.43 7.21 -5.51
C TYR A 31 -13.49 7.30 -6.70
N GLY A 32 -12.77 6.23 -7.04
CA GLY A 32 -11.69 6.29 -8.03
C GLY A 32 -12.13 6.56 -9.45
N LYS A 33 -13.40 6.30 -9.82
CA LYS A 33 -13.95 6.62 -11.15
C LYS A 33 -14.45 8.05 -11.29
N ARG A 34 -14.49 8.83 -10.21
CA ARG A 34 -14.93 10.24 -10.24
C ARG A 34 -13.91 11.03 -11.04
N MET A 35 -14.39 11.79 -12.02
CA MET A 35 -13.56 12.76 -12.74
C MET A 35 -13.35 13.97 -11.82
N CYS A 36 -12.10 14.35 -11.61
CA CYS A 36 -11.73 15.52 -10.84
C CYS A 36 -11.01 16.50 -11.76
N ARG A 37 -11.23 17.80 -11.53
CA ARG A 37 -10.55 18.86 -12.27
C ARG A 37 -9.59 19.61 -11.35
N CYS A 38 -8.34 19.76 -11.73
CA CYS A 38 -7.37 20.57 -11.00
C CYS A 38 -6.97 21.82 -11.79
N ASP A 39 -6.47 22.83 -11.07
CA ASP A 39 -5.79 23.96 -11.69
C ASP A 39 -4.32 23.59 -11.95
N LEU A 40 -3.94 23.44 -13.23
CA LEU A 40 -2.57 23.10 -13.62
C LEU A 40 -1.53 24.11 -13.15
N LYS A 41 -1.93 25.37 -12.90
CA LYS A 41 -0.98 26.39 -12.41
C LYS A 41 -0.54 26.12 -10.99
N LEU A 42 -1.39 25.47 -10.20
CA LEU A 42 -1.16 25.17 -8.79
C LEU A 42 -0.68 23.72 -8.60
N TRP A 43 -1.21 22.79 -9.40
CA TRP A 43 -0.85 21.37 -9.33
C TRP A 43 0.53 21.10 -9.95
N THR A 44 1.56 21.03 -9.11
CA THR A 44 2.88 20.58 -9.55
C THR A 44 2.96 19.05 -9.63
N PRO A 45 3.56 18.50 -10.71
CA PRO A 45 3.60 17.07 -10.96
C PRO A 45 4.38 16.31 -9.88
N ALA A 46 4.05 15.02 -9.74
CA ALA A 46 4.78 14.16 -8.83
C ALA A 46 6.25 13.99 -9.31
N PRO A 47 7.22 13.93 -8.39
CA PRO A 47 8.62 13.72 -8.76
C PRO A 47 8.81 12.33 -9.40
N GLY A 48 9.38 12.30 -10.61
CA GLY A 48 9.54 11.10 -11.43
C GLY A 48 8.35 10.79 -12.35
N ASP A 49 7.41 11.71 -12.51
CA ASP A 49 6.31 11.60 -13.47
C ASP A 49 6.77 12.11 -14.86
N GLU A 50 6.95 11.20 -15.82
CA GLU A 50 7.42 11.49 -17.18
C GLU A 50 6.26 11.77 -18.16
N THR A 51 5.02 11.91 -17.67
CA THR A 51 3.86 12.13 -18.54
C THR A 51 4.00 13.45 -19.32
N PRO A 52 4.04 13.41 -20.67
CA PRO A 52 4.33 14.59 -21.49
C PRO A 52 3.17 15.60 -21.55
N VAL A 53 1.97 15.25 -21.06
CA VAL A 53 0.78 16.12 -21.03
C VAL A 53 0.02 15.88 -19.74
N HIS A 54 0.15 16.78 -18.76
CA HIS A 54 -0.73 16.79 -17.60
C HIS A 54 -2.12 17.26 -18.03
N ARG A 55 -3.14 16.45 -17.78
CA ARG A 55 -4.52 16.84 -18.08
C ARG A 55 -5.10 17.54 -16.86
N ALA A 56 -5.86 18.60 -17.09
CA ALA A 56 -6.63 19.27 -16.04
C ALA A 56 -7.66 18.32 -15.41
N ASP A 57 -8.09 17.33 -16.20
CA ASP A 57 -9.13 16.37 -15.86
C ASP A 57 -8.54 14.95 -15.88
N GLU A 58 -8.46 14.33 -14.70
CA GLU A 58 -8.07 12.93 -14.50
C GLU A 58 -8.97 12.28 -13.46
N THR A 59 -8.87 10.97 -13.34
CA THR A 59 -9.66 10.25 -12.33
C THR A 59 -9.13 10.52 -10.93
N ALA A 60 -10.01 10.50 -9.92
CA ALA A 60 -9.61 10.68 -8.52
C ALA A 60 -8.57 9.63 -8.07
N ALA A 61 -8.55 8.45 -8.70
CA ALA A 61 -7.54 7.43 -8.48
C ALA A 61 -6.15 7.87 -8.96
N GLU A 62 -6.04 8.42 -10.17
CA GLU A 62 -4.78 8.88 -10.76
C GLU A 62 -4.20 10.06 -9.98
N PHE A 63 -5.01 11.09 -9.71
CA PHE A 63 -4.62 12.20 -8.84
C PHE A 63 -4.28 11.72 -7.42
N GLY A 64 -4.98 10.69 -6.92
CA GLY A 64 -4.69 10.07 -5.63
C GLY A 64 -3.32 9.39 -5.59
N ASP A 65 -2.93 8.67 -6.64
CA ASP A 65 -1.59 8.07 -6.72
C ASP A 65 -0.50 9.12 -6.91
N GLN A 66 -0.72 10.15 -7.73
CA GLN A 66 0.20 11.29 -7.87
C GLN A 66 0.41 12.00 -6.52
N LEU A 67 -0.68 12.31 -5.81
CA LEU A 67 -0.63 12.92 -4.47
C LEU A 67 0.19 12.07 -3.50
N ARG A 68 -0.04 10.76 -3.49
CA ARG A 68 0.69 9.83 -2.64
C ARG A 68 2.19 9.82 -2.96
N ARG A 69 2.58 9.81 -4.23
CA ARG A 69 4.00 9.86 -4.66
C ARG A 69 4.67 11.17 -4.24
N LYS A 70 3.99 12.30 -4.43
CA LYS A 70 4.46 13.62 -3.99
C LYS A 70 4.65 13.68 -2.47
N ALA A 71 3.66 13.22 -1.71
CA ALA A 71 3.73 13.15 -0.25
C ALA A 71 4.87 12.24 0.24
N PHE A 72 5.09 11.11 -0.44
CA PHE A 72 6.18 10.20 -0.10
C PHE A 72 7.56 10.81 -0.38
N HIS A 73 7.71 11.56 -1.48
CA HIS A 73 8.97 12.24 -1.80
C HIS A 73 9.29 13.35 -0.80
N GLU A 74 8.34 14.23 -0.52
CA GLU A 74 8.49 15.29 0.49
C GLU A 74 8.80 14.69 1.88
N TRP A 75 8.12 13.60 2.23
CA TRP A 75 8.39 12.89 3.47
C TRP A 75 9.80 12.29 3.52
N ARG A 76 10.29 11.75 2.40
CA ARG A 76 11.65 11.19 2.29
C ARG A 76 12.73 12.25 2.47
N GLU A 77 12.52 13.45 1.93
CA GLU A 77 13.43 14.59 2.12
C GLU A 77 13.43 15.06 3.57
N ARG A 78 12.25 15.10 4.21
CA ARG A 78 12.10 15.59 5.58
C ARG A 78 12.61 14.61 6.64
N ASP A 79 12.20 13.35 6.55
CA ASP A 79 12.45 12.31 7.56
C ASP A 79 12.96 11.00 6.93
N PRO A 80 14.20 10.99 6.40
CA PRO A 80 14.73 9.87 5.62
C PRO A 80 14.77 8.56 6.40
N LYS A 81 14.97 8.60 7.72
CA LYS A 81 14.98 7.40 8.58
C LYS A 81 13.65 6.65 8.54
N SER A 82 12.54 7.39 8.65
CA SER A 82 11.21 6.80 8.69
C SER A 82 10.74 6.34 7.29
N ALA A 83 11.08 7.09 6.26
CA ALA A 83 10.87 6.71 4.87
C ALA A 83 11.67 5.45 4.49
N ASN A 84 12.93 5.36 4.93
CA ASN A 84 13.77 4.19 4.68
C ASN A 84 13.28 2.94 5.45
N SER A 85 12.77 3.11 6.68
CA SER A 85 12.12 2.01 7.42
C SER A 85 10.89 1.46 6.67
N ARG A 86 10.08 2.34 6.08
CA ARG A 86 8.95 1.95 5.23
C ARG A 86 9.41 1.20 3.99
N GLU A 87 10.42 1.69 3.30
CA GLU A 87 11.00 1.05 2.12
C GLU A 87 11.58 -0.33 2.45
N HIS A 88 12.33 -0.46 3.55
CA HIS A 88 12.82 -1.74 4.05
C HIS A 88 11.68 -2.71 4.38
N SER A 89 10.61 -2.23 5.02
CA SER A 89 9.42 -3.05 5.31
C SER A 89 8.74 -3.54 4.02
N ARG A 90 8.69 -2.71 2.97
CA ARG A 90 8.16 -3.10 1.66
C ARG A 90 9.05 -4.13 0.98
N ARG A 91 10.37 -3.91 0.96
CA ARG A 91 11.36 -4.85 0.40
C ARG A 91 11.31 -6.19 1.13
N PHE A 92 11.22 -6.16 2.46
CA PHE A 92 11.03 -7.35 3.29
C PHE A 92 9.76 -8.09 2.87
N GLY A 93 8.64 -7.39 2.69
CA GLY A 93 7.40 -8.02 2.27
C GLY A 93 7.38 -8.56 0.84
N ILE A 94 8.27 -8.07 -0.03
CA ILE A 94 8.46 -8.61 -1.37
C ILE A 94 9.37 -9.85 -1.34
N ALA A 95 10.44 -9.81 -0.55
CA ALA A 95 11.47 -10.85 -0.53
C ALA A 95 11.12 -12.04 0.38
N VAL A 96 10.49 -11.83 1.52
CA VAL A 96 10.31 -12.86 2.55
C VAL A 96 9.32 -13.96 2.15
N PRO A 97 8.18 -13.66 1.51
CA PRO A 97 7.29 -14.72 1.02
C PRO A 97 7.98 -15.74 0.08
N PRO A 98 8.71 -15.34 -0.99
CA PRO A 98 9.39 -16.31 -1.84
C PRO A 98 10.52 -17.06 -1.12
N PHE A 99 11.32 -16.39 -0.28
CA PHE A 99 12.35 -17.09 0.53
C PHE A 99 11.72 -18.10 1.50
N GLY A 100 10.60 -17.75 2.14
CA GLY A 100 9.83 -18.67 2.97
C GLY A 100 9.35 -19.89 2.19
N GLY A 101 8.95 -19.72 0.93
CA GLY A 101 8.59 -20.81 0.02
C GLY A 101 9.77 -21.74 -0.27
N VAL A 102 10.95 -21.20 -0.58
CA VAL A 102 12.16 -22.00 -0.84
C VAL A 102 12.58 -22.80 0.39
N VAL A 103 12.61 -22.17 1.56
CA VAL A 103 12.94 -22.85 2.83
C VAL A 103 11.92 -23.95 3.13
N ALA A 104 10.64 -23.70 2.89
CA ALA A 104 9.58 -24.68 3.08
C ALA A 104 9.75 -25.90 2.16
N VAL A 105 10.08 -25.69 0.87
CA VAL A 105 10.35 -26.77 -0.09
C VAL A 105 11.58 -27.58 0.32
N LEU A 106 12.68 -26.91 0.68
CA LEU A 106 13.91 -27.60 1.13
C LEU A 106 13.68 -28.42 2.40
N ALA A 107 12.87 -27.92 3.34
CA ALA A 107 12.54 -28.64 4.57
C ALA A 107 11.70 -29.91 4.34
N VAL A 108 10.85 -29.91 3.30
CA VAL A 108 10.10 -31.09 2.85
C VAL A 108 11.03 -32.10 2.19
N ILE A 109 11.89 -31.65 1.26
CA ILE A 109 12.85 -32.52 0.55
C ILE A 109 13.82 -33.18 1.55
N ALA A 110 14.26 -32.44 2.57
CA ALA A 110 15.14 -32.94 3.62
C ALA A 110 14.44 -33.89 4.63
N GLY A 111 13.14 -34.16 4.46
CA GLY A 111 12.36 -35.05 5.34
C GLY A 111 12.17 -34.53 6.77
N LYS A 112 12.57 -33.28 7.05
CA LYS A 112 12.53 -32.69 8.40
C LYS A 112 11.13 -32.22 8.80
N ILE A 113 10.28 -31.90 7.83
CA ILE A 113 8.96 -31.33 8.10
C ILE A 113 7.91 -31.98 7.18
N PRO A 114 6.73 -32.39 7.69
CA PRO A 114 5.63 -32.83 6.85
C PRO A 114 5.15 -31.69 5.94
N VAL A 115 4.58 -32.02 4.79
CA VAL A 115 4.04 -31.03 3.81
C VAL A 115 3.13 -29.99 4.47
N LEU A 116 2.35 -30.38 5.49
CA LEU A 116 1.49 -29.47 6.25
C LEU A 116 2.28 -28.36 6.99
N GLY A 117 3.50 -28.65 7.46
CA GLY A 117 4.37 -27.69 8.13
C GLY A 117 5.04 -26.72 7.16
N ALA A 118 5.29 -27.13 5.92
CA ALA A 118 5.79 -26.26 4.86
C ALA A 118 4.80 -25.14 4.53
N PHE A 119 3.51 -25.47 4.41
CA PHE A 119 2.45 -24.48 4.26
C PHE A 119 2.37 -23.52 5.45
N ALA A 120 2.53 -24.02 6.68
CA ALA A 120 2.51 -23.17 7.87
C ALA A 120 3.66 -22.14 7.89
N ILE A 121 4.87 -22.53 7.48
CA ILE A 121 6.03 -21.63 7.39
C ILE A 121 5.78 -20.54 6.33
N PHE A 122 5.28 -20.94 5.16
CA PHE A 122 4.96 -19.99 4.10
C PHE A 122 3.88 -19.00 4.53
N ILE A 123 2.78 -19.48 5.10
CA ILE A 123 1.68 -18.62 5.59
C ILE A 123 2.16 -17.68 6.70
N ALA A 124 2.98 -18.17 7.63
CA ALA A 124 3.57 -17.34 8.69
C ALA A 124 4.47 -16.23 8.11
N ALA A 125 5.27 -16.52 7.10
CA ALA A 125 6.10 -15.53 6.42
C ALA A 125 5.26 -14.44 5.73
N VAL A 126 4.16 -14.83 5.07
CA VAL A 126 3.21 -13.86 4.47
C VAL A 126 2.50 -13.04 5.54
N ALA A 127 2.07 -13.66 6.64
CA ALA A 127 1.40 -12.97 7.74
C ALA A 127 2.32 -11.94 8.41
N LEU A 128 3.57 -12.31 8.69
CA LEU A 128 4.56 -11.40 9.25
C LEU A 128 4.82 -10.21 8.32
N SER A 129 4.98 -10.48 7.02
CA SER A 129 5.12 -9.43 6.01
C SER A 129 3.92 -8.48 5.98
N ALA A 130 2.69 -9.01 6.05
CA ALA A 130 1.48 -8.21 6.06
C ALA A 130 1.40 -7.31 7.30
N VAL A 131 1.74 -7.85 8.48
CA VAL A 131 1.75 -7.10 9.74
C VAL A 131 2.77 -5.96 9.69
N LEU A 132 4.01 -6.23 9.26
CA LEU A 132 5.03 -5.18 9.12
C LEU A 132 4.62 -4.11 8.09
N GLY A 133 4.00 -4.54 6.99
CA GLY A 133 3.47 -3.65 5.97
C GLY A 133 2.37 -2.72 6.49
N ILE A 134 1.50 -3.20 7.38
CA ILE A 134 0.46 -2.39 8.02
C ILE A 134 1.05 -1.48 9.10
N LEU A 135 1.97 -1.98 9.92
CA LEU A 135 2.61 -1.19 10.98
C LEU A 135 3.46 -0.03 10.45
N ALA A 136 3.99 -0.16 9.23
CA ALA A 136 4.74 0.90 8.56
C ALA A 136 3.84 1.90 7.80
N LEU A 137 2.51 1.71 7.79
CA LEU A 137 1.56 2.55 7.06
C LEU A 137 1.21 3.90 7.74
N PRO A 138 1.06 3.99 9.08
CA PRO A 138 0.73 5.26 9.75
C PRO A 138 1.59 6.46 9.38
N PRO A 139 2.94 6.35 9.27
CA PRO A 139 3.74 7.51 8.88
C PRO A 139 3.47 7.95 7.43
N GLU A 140 3.22 7.02 6.50
CA GLU A 140 2.83 7.34 5.12
C GLU A 140 1.48 8.05 5.07
N LEU A 141 0.49 7.59 5.86
CA LEU A 141 -0.82 8.26 5.96
C LEU A 141 -0.70 9.66 6.57
N SER A 142 0.18 9.84 7.57
CA SER A 142 0.44 11.15 8.17
C SER A 142 1.10 12.11 7.18
N ALA A 143 1.97 11.62 6.31
CA ALA A 143 2.57 12.40 5.23
C ALA A 143 1.50 12.84 4.22
N ILE A 144 0.66 11.90 3.77
CA ILE A 144 -0.46 12.21 2.85
C ILE A 144 -1.39 13.25 3.46
N ALA A 145 -1.73 13.14 4.75
CA ALA A 145 -2.59 14.10 5.44
C ALA A 145 -1.97 15.50 5.54
N ARG A 146 -0.64 15.61 5.66
CA ARG A 146 0.06 16.91 5.68
C ARG A 146 0.08 17.54 4.29
N THR A 147 0.43 16.78 3.26
CA THR A 147 0.45 17.27 1.88
C THR A 147 -0.95 17.65 1.41
N SER A 148 -1.99 16.89 1.80
CA SER A 148 -3.38 17.22 1.46
C SER A 148 -3.88 18.48 2.15
N LYS A 149 -3.43 18.77 3.38
CA LYS A 149 -3.71 20.04 4.04
C LYS A 149 -3.14 21.21 3.22
N ARG A 150 -1.89 21.10 2.75
CA ARG A 150 -1.27 22.14 1.90
C ARG A 150 -2.05 22.37 0.60
N ILE A 151 -2.46 21.30 -0.08
CA ILE A 151 -3.25 21.36 -1.33
C ILE A 151 -4.62 22.01 -1.09
N ARG A 152 -5.25 21.73 0.05
CA ARG A 152 -6.50 22.37 0.45
C ARG A 152 -6.32 23.86 0.72
N ASP A 153 -5.21 24.23 1.38
CA ASP A 153 -4.88 25.62 1.68
C ASP A 153 -4.56 26.42 0.40
N GLN A 154 -3.92 25.78 -0.59
CA GLN A 154 -3.58 26.37 -1.90
C GLN A 154 -4.75 26.41 -2.90
N ARG A 155 -5.86 25.69 -2.60
CA ARG A 155 -7.04 25.55 -3.47
C ARG A 155 -6.72 24.99 -4.86
N ASP A 156 -5.87 23.97 -4.93
CA ASP A 156 -5.50 23.32 -6.20
C ASP A 156 -6.71 22.69 -6.93
N PHE A 157 -7.77 22.35 -6.17
CA PHE A 157 -9.03 21.87 -6.69
C PHE A 157 -10.14 22.93 -6.48
N PRO A 158 -10.95 23.23 -7.51
CA PRO A 158 -12.05 24.17 -7.40
C PRO A 158 -13.19 23.64 -6.51
N SER A 159 -13.34 22.31 -6.41
CA SER A 159 -14.35 21.65 -5.58
C SER A 159 -13.71 20.97 -4.37
N SER A 160 -14.28 21.21 -3.19
CA SER A 160 -13.86 20.54 -1.95
C SER A 160 -14.12 19.04 -2.00
N GLU A 161 -15.19 18.60 -2.66
CA GLU A 161 -15.51 17.18 -2.81
C GLU A 161 -14.49 16.43 -3.66
N ASP A 162 -13.97 17.08 -4.71
CA ASP A 162 -12.94 16.49 -5.56
C ASP A 162 -11.62 16.34 -4.79
N SER A 163 -11.25 17.36 -4.01
CA SER A 163 -10.09 17.30 -3.11
C SER A 163 -10.20 16.16 -2.09
N GLU A 164 -11.41 15.90 -1.57
CA GLU A 164 -11.66 14.84 -0.63
C GLU A 164 -11.64 13.46 -1.30
N ALA A 165 -12.20 13.33 -2.51
CA ALA A 165 -12.15 12.11 -3.29
C ALA A 165 -10.70 11.72 -3.62
N VAL A 166 -9.87 12.68 -4.02
CA VAL A 166 -8.43 12.48 -4.29
C VAL A 166 -7.69 12.06 -3.01
N LEU A 167 -7.94 12.71 -1.87
CA LEU A 167 -7.33 12.33 -0.59
C LEU A 167 -7.72 10.90 -0.16
N ARG A 168 -8.99 10.54 -0.31
CA ARG A 168 -9.47 9.18 -0.02
C ARG A 168 -8.82 8.17 -0.94
N CYS A 169 -8.66 8.47 -2.23
CA CYS A 169 -7.95 7.61 -3.17
C CYS A 169 -6.45 7.50 -2.87
N ALA A 170 -5.78 8.58 -2.44
CA ALA A 170 -4.38 8.56 -2.05
C ALA A 170 -4.11 7.65 -0.85
N SER A 171 -4.94 7.75 0.20
CA SER A 171 -4.85 6.85 1.35
C SER A 171 -5.18 5.41 0.97
N ALA A 172 -6.16 5.20 0.08
CA ALA A 172 -6.50 3.89 -0.44
C ALA A 172 -5.35 3.22 -1.22
N HIS A 173 -4.63 3.98 -2.04
CA HIS A 173 -3.42 3.49 -2.71
C HIS A 173 -2.30 3.12 -1.73
N ALA A 174 -2.13 3.88 -0.65
CA ALA A 174 -1.19 3.52 0.41
C ALA A 174 -1.57 2.18 1.08
N TRP A 175 -2.86 1.96 1.34
CA TRP A 175 -3.38 0.68 1.85
C TRP A 175 -3.19 -0.49 0.88
N GLU A 176 -3.40 -0.27 -0.43
CA GLU A 176 -3.14 -1.31 -1.43
C GLU A 176 -1.66 -1.71 -1.51
N GLN A 177 -0.77 -0.75 -1.29
CA GLN A 177 0.67 -0.94 -1.34
C GLN A 177 1.29 -1.46 -0.04
N ALA A 178 0.51 -1.49 1.05
CA ALA A 178 0.94 -1.98 2.35
C ALA A 178 1.10 -3.51 2.39
N LEU A 179 0.38 -4.25 1.54
CA LEU A 179 0.36 -5.70 1.59
C LEU A 179 1.29 -6.37 0.57
N PRO A 180 1.85 -7.56 0.92
CA PRO A 180 2.75 -8.28 0.04
C PRO A 180 2.11 -8.57 -1.32
N PRO A 181 2.91 -8.57 -2.41
CA PRO A 181 2.42 -8.75 -3.77
C PRO A 181 1.68 -10.08 -3.99
N VAL A 182 2.04 -11.12 -3.22
CA VAL A 182 1.36 -12.43 -3.24
C VAL A 182 -0.13 -12.30 -2.93
N LEU A 183 -0.50 -11.45 -1.96
CA LEU A 183 -1.91 -11.17 -1.63
C LEU A 183 -2.56 -10.23 -2.64
N ARG A 184 -1.79 -9.47 -3.43
CA ARG A 184 -2.31 -8.66 -4.55
C ARG A 184 -2.67 -9.53 -5.75
N MET A 185 -1.87 -10.55 -6.04
CA MET A 185 -2.11 -11.47 -7.16
C MET A 185 -3.35 -12.35 -6.95
N LEU A 186 -3.67 -12.69 -5.70
CA LEU A 186 -4.84 -13.50 -5.36
C LEU A 186 -6.20 -12.87 -5.74
N LYS A 187 -6.24 -11.56 -6.03
CA LYS A 187 -7.46 -10.82 -6.41
C LYS A 187 -7.52 -10.47 -7.91
N LYS A 188 -6.51 -10.81 -8.72
CA LYS A 188 -6.50 -10.46 -10.16
C LYS A 188 -7.34 -11.41 -11.03
N ARG A 189 -8.35 -12.06 -10.46
CA ARG A 189 -9.24 -13.01 -11.13
C ARG A 189 -10.66 -12.49 -11.15
#